data_AF-A0A1J4WJN5-F1
#
_entry.id   AF-A0A1J4WJN5-F1
#
_cell.length_a   1.000
_cell.length_b   1.000
_cell.length_c   1.000
_cell.angle_alpha   90.00
_cell.angle_beta   90.00
_cell.angle_gamma   90.00
#
_symmetry.space_group_name_H-M   'P 1'
#
loop_
_entity.id
_entity.type
_entity.pdbx_description
1 polymer ?
#
loop_
_entity_poly.entity_id
_entity_poly.type
_entity_poly.pdbx_seq_one_letter_code
_entity_poly.pdbx_strand_id
1 'polypeptide(L)'
;MEKTKDLRVEIKFRNNRLYKAIFNRYKSVSEFCKEIAVHVHPATVYRFLNLESSPLKRSGEEYKNSCKNIATFFGLPVEDLFPIHLYQIKKTQFSGEIAFSRLRPLIYASLLSLPAPDPYEELEKKEQPAELKRVLTKALSSKELLVLYMRWGLNDEEPLTLKEVGKEFGVTCERIRQIEAKALKKLRHITNKRQIERIYFP
;
A
#
# COMPACT_ATOMS: atom_id res chain seq x y z
N MET A 1 -20.54 15.50 -7.28
CA MET A 1 -20.85 14.78 -6.02
C MET A 1 -20.18 13.42 -6.08
N GLU A 2 -18.93 13.33 -5.63
CA GLU A 2 -18.25 12.04 -5.49
C GLU A 2 -18.90 11.26 -4.35
N LYS A 3 -19.40 10.06 -4.65
CA LYS A 3 -19.88 9.12 -3.62
C LYS A 3 -18.67 8.73 -2.77
N THR A 4 -18.55 9.34 -1.59
CA THR A 4 -17.70 8.85 -0.50
C THR A 4 -18.10 7.41 -0.21
N LYS A 5 -17.32 6.47 -0.74
CA LYS A 5 -17.46 5.05 -0.42
C LYS A 5 -16.80 4.83 0.93
N ASP A 6 -17.59 4.94 1.99
CA ASP A 6 -17.15 4.65 3.35
C ASP A 6 -17.05 3.13 3.49
N LEU A 7 -15.81 2.61 3.42
CA LEU A 7 -15.55 1.19 3.59
C LEU A 7 -15.46 0.88 5.07
N ARG A 8 -16.23 -0.11 5.51
CA ARG A 8 -16.08 -0.69 6.85
C ARG A 8 -15.07 -1.83 6.76
N VAL A 9 -13.96 -1.67 7.47
CA VAL A 9 -12.90 -2.69 7.54
C VAL A 9 -12.94 -3.36 8.91
N GLU A 10 -12.85 -4.68 8.92
CA GLU A 10 -12.64 -5.48 10.12
C GLU A 10 -11.23 -6.11 10.07
N ILE A 11 -10.39 -5.75 11.03
CA ILE A 11 -9.01 -6.25 11.15
C ILE A 11 -8.97 -7.25 12.31
N LYS A 12 -8.51 -8.47 12.03
CA LYS A 12 -8.34 -9.54 13.03
C LYS A 12 -6.87 -9.89 13.16
N PHE A 13 -6.36 -9.78 14.38
CA PHE A 13 -4.99 -10.17 14.70
C PHE A 13 -4.97 -11.64 15.12
N ARG A 14 -4.05 -12.41 14.54
CA ARG A 14 -3.90 -13.84 14.80
C ARG A 14 -2.43 -14.21 14.96
N ASN A 15 -2.14 -15.27 15.70
CA ASN A 15 -0.80 -15.83 15.78
C ASN A 15 -0.40 -16.46 14.43
N ASN A 16 0.37 -15.71 13.63
CA ASN A 16 0.79 -16.13 12.29
C ASN A 16 1.73 -17.35 12.32
N ARG A 17 2.54 -17.52 13.38
CA ARG A 17 3.45 -18.66 13.50
C ARG A 17 2.67 -19.97 13.67
N LEU A 18 1.71 -19.97 14.59
CA LEU A 18 0.78 -21.09 14.77
C LEU A 18 -0.10 -21.31 13.54
N TYR A 19 -0.58 -20.23 12.91
CA TYR A 19 -1.38 -20.32 11.69
C TYR A 19 -0.62 -21.04 10.57
N LYS A 20 0.61 -20.61 10.26
CA LYS A 20 1.44 -21.24 9.22
C LYS A 20 1.78 -22.69 9.57
N ALA A 21 2.10 -22.99 10.83
CA ALA A 21 2.42 -24.34 11.26
C ALA A 21 1.26 -25.33 10.99
N ILE A 22 0.02 -24.89 11.26
CA ILE A 22 -1.18 -25.72 11.05
C ILE A 22 -1.60 -25.74 9.58
N PHE A 23 -1.84 -24.57 8.98
CA PHE A 23 -2.50 -24.47 7.67
C PHE A 23 -1.59 -24.79 6.48
N ASN A 24 -0.27 -24.85 6.67
CA ASN A 24 0.62 -25.37 5.64
C ASN A 24 0.49 -26.89 5.46
N ARG A 25 0.05 -27.62 6.50
CA ARG A 25 -0.04 -29.09 6.51
C ARG A 25 -1.49 -29.60 6.54
N TYR A 26 -2.43 -28.80 7.06
CA TYR A 26 -3.81 -29.21 7.30
C TYR A 26 -4.81 -28.19 6.73
N LYS A 27 -5.96 -28.66 6.23
CA LYS A 27 -7.00 -27.77 5.70
C LYS A 27 -7.79 -27.08 6.81
N SER A 28 -7.83 -27.67 8.00
CA SER A 28 -8.55 -27.13 9.15
C SER A 28 -7.89 -27.47 10.48
N VAL A 29 -8.16 -26.65 11.49
CA VAL A 29 -7.77 -26.92 12.89
C VAL A 29 -8.40 -28.23 13.40
N SER A 30 -9.60 -28.57 12.92
CA SER A 30 -10.29 -29.81 13.33
C SER A 30 -9.61 -31.06 12.78
N GLU A 31 -9.12 -31.02 11.55
CA GLU A 31 -8.33 -32.10 10.93
C GLU A 31 -7.00 -32.27 11.68
N PHE A 32 -6.31 -31.17 11.92
CA PHE A 32 -5.11 -31.13 12.76
C PHE A 32 -5.33 -31.75 14.16
N CYS A 33 -6.42 -31.40 14.84
CA CYS A 33 -6.71 -31.95 16.17
C CYS A 33 -7.04 -33.46 16.16
N LYS A 34 -7.56 -33.99 15.05
CA LYS A 34 -7.79 -35.44 14.90
C LYS A 34 -6.47 -36.20 14.76
N GLU A 35 -5.52 -35.62 14.04
CA GLU A 35 -4.24 -36.26 13.72
C GLU A 35 -3.22 -36.17 14.87
N ILE A 36 -3.29 -35.08 15.65
CA ILE A 36 -2.39 -34.90 16.79
C ILE A 36 -2.57 -35.98 17.87
N ALA A 37 -3.70 -36.69 17.91
CA ALA A 37 -4.03 -37.74 18.89
C ALA A 37 -3.89 -37.36 20.39
N VAL A 38 -3.51 -36.12 20.69
CA VAL A 38 -3.41 -35.56 22.04
C VAL A 38 -4.70 -34.82 22.39
N HIS A 39 -5.13 -34.92 23.65
CA HIS A 39 -6.29 -34.26 24.28
C HIS A 39 -6.30 -32.72 24.19
N VAL A 40 -6.25 -32.15 22.99
CA VAL A 40 -6.40 -30.71 22.75
C VAL A 40 -7.66 -30.50 21.93
N HIS A 41 -8.67 -29.88 22.56
CA HIS A 41 -9.88 -29.52 21.86
C HIS A 41 -9.60 -28.42 20.81
N PRO A 42 -10.25 -28.48 19.63
CA PRO A 42 -10.11 -27.45 18.58
C PRO A 42 -10.38 -26.03 19.09
N ALA A 43 -11.35 -25.88 20.00
CA ALA A 43 -11.67 -24.59 20.63
C ALA A 43 -10.47 -23.98 21.38
N THR A 44 -9.64 -24.81 22.00
CA THR A 44 -8.42 -24.35 22.69
C THR A 44 -7.39 -23.85 21.68
N VAL A 45 -7.23 -24.52 20.54
CA VAL A 45 -6.33 -24.08 19.47
C VAL A 45 -6.82 -22.76 18.86
N TYR A 46 -8.11 -22.62 18.59
CA TYR A 46 -8.69 -21.37 18.08
C TYR A 46 -8.49 -20.20 19.04
N ARG A 47 -8.65 -20.42 20.36
CA ARG A 47 -8.36 -19.39 21.37
C ARG A 47 -6.92 -18.92 21.33
N PHE A 48 -5.96 -19.83 21.14
CA PHE A 48 -4.56 -19.45 20.98
C PHE A 48 -4.27 -18.77 19.64
N LEU A 49 -4.94 -19.19 18.58
CA LEU A 49 -4.78 -18.64 17.24
C LEU A 49 -5.32 -17.20 17.16
N ASN A 50 -6.44 -16.92 17.82
CA ASN A 50 -7.05 -15.58 17.91
C ASN A 50 -6.50 -14.74 19.06
N LEU A 51 -5.43 -15.19 19.75
CA LEU A 51 -4.81 -14.48 20.87
C LEU A 51 -5.77 -14.21 22.06
N GLU A 52 -6.84 -15.00 22.17
CA GLU A 52 -7.87 -14.87 23.22
C GLU A 52 -7.46 -15.54 24.54
N SER A 53 -6.44 -16.40 24.52
CA SER A 53 -5.98 -17.12 25.70
C SER A 53 -4.47 -17.08 25.80
N SER A 54 -3.96 -16.69 26.98
CA SER A 54 -2.53 -16.74 27.27
C SER A 54 -2.01 -18.18 27.21
N PRO A 55 -0.84 -18.44 26.59
CA PRO A 55 -0.22 -19.75 26.52
C PRO A 55 0.43 -20.17 27.85
N LEU A 56 0.60 -19.25 28.79
CA LEU A 56 1.16 -19.51 30.12
C LEU A 56 0.08 -19.97 31.12
N LYS A 57 0.50 -20.74 32.13
CA LYS A 57 -0.31 -21.10 33.30
C LYS A 57 -0.54 -19.87 34.19
N ARG A 58 -1.46 -19.98 35.15
CA ARG A 58 -1.76 -18.89 36.11
C ARG A 58 -0.55 -18.45 36.95
N SER A 59 0.45 -19.31 37.19
CA SER A 59 1.67 -18.91 37.92
C SER A 59 2.66 -18.11 37.07
N GLY A 60 2.47 -18.04 35.74
CA GLY A 60 3.29 -17.24 34.84
C GLY A 60 4.63 -17.85 34.41
N GLU A 61 5.07 -18.93 35.07
CA GLU A 61 6.42 -19.50 34.87
C GLU A 61 6.46 -20.59 33.78
N GLU A 62 5.33 -21.27 33.53
CA GLU A 62 5.28 -22.40 32.59
C GLU A 62 4.20 -22.27 31.53
N TYR A 63 4.51 -22.77 30.33
CA TYR A 63 3.53 -23.00 29.27
C TYR A 63 2.50 -24.08 29.65
N LYS A 64 1.26 -23.90 29.18
CA LYS A 64 0.18 -24.88 29.30
C LYS A 64 0.57 -26.19 28.61
N ASN A 65 0.13 -27.31 29.17
CA ASN A 65 0.38 -28.64 28.60
C ASN A 65 -0.10 -28.76 27.15
N SER A 66 -1.24 -28.11 26.82
CA SER A 66 -1.72 -28.06 25.43
C SER A 66 -0.73 -27.39 24.47
N CYS A 67 -0.06 -26.31 24.88
CA CYS A 67 0.94 -25.63 24.06
C CYS A 67 2.20 -26.49 23.91
N LYS A 68 2.65 -27.12 25.00
CA LYS A 68 3.78 -28.07 24.99
C LYS A 68 3.52 -29.21 24.01
N ASN A 69 2.35 -29.84 24.10
CA ASN A 69 1.98 -30.97 23.24
C ASN A 69 1.92 -30.59 21.76
N ILE A 70 1.36 -29.42 21.44
CA ILE A 70 1.33 -28.91 20.06
C ILE A 70 2.76 -28.67 19.55
N ALA A 71 3.63 -28.07 20.36
CA ALA A 71 5.01 -27.79 19.99
C ALA A 71 5.82 -29.08 19.75
N THR A 72 5.65 -30.08 20.63
CA THR A 72 6.26 -31.42 20.47
C THR A 72 5.84 -32.08 19.16
N PHE A 73 4.56 -31.98 18.79
CA PHE A 73 4.06 -32.54 17.52
C PHE A 73 4.73 -31.90 16.29
N PHE A 74 4.95 -30.59 16.32
CA PHE A 74 5.64 -29.89 15.24
C PHE A 74 7.17 -30.01 15.31
N GLY A 75 7.72 -30.54 16.40
CA GLY A 75 9.17 -30.61 16.63
C GLY A 75 9.82 -29.23 16.82
N LEU A 76 9.05 -28.25 17.30
CA LEU A 76 9.48 -26.86 17.48
C LEU A 76 9.49 -26.49 18.97
N PRO A 77 10.32 -25.52 19.40
CA PRO A 77 10.24 -25.01 20.76
C PRO A 77 8.93 -24.26 20.98
N VAL A 78 8.41 -24.33 22.21
CA VAL A 78 7.09 -23.78 22.58
C VAL A 78 7.08 -22.26 22.44
N GLU A 79 8.21 -21.63 22.76
CA GLU A 79 8.46 -20.20 22.69
C GLU A 79 8.35 -19.68 21.25
N ASP A 80 8.76 -20.48 20.27
CA ASP A 80 8.66 -20.09 18.88
C ASP A 80 7.24 -20.15 18.37
N LEU A 81 6.48 -21.16 18.77
CA LEU A 81 5.11 -21.31 18.31
C LEU A 81 4.13 -20.39 19.06
N PHE A 82 4.41 -20.11 20.33
CA PHE A 82 3.58 -19.30 21.23
C PHE A 82 4.37 -18.14 21.85
N PRO A 83 4.82 -17.16 21.05
CA PRO A 83 5.57 -16.03 21.58
C PRO A 83 4.72 -15.17 22.52
N ILE A 84 5.19 -15.01 23.77
CA ILE A 84 4.43 -14.40 24.88
C ILE A 84 3.96 -12.97 24.55
N HIS A 85 4.80 -12.18 23.85
CA HIS A 85 4.49 -10.79 23.53
C HIS A 85 3.24 -10.63 22.65
N LEU A 86 2.88 -11.64 21.83
CA LEU A 86 1.65 -11.59 21.03
C LEU A 86 0.37 -11.68 21.90
N TYR A 87 0.45 -12.32 23.06
CA TYR A 87 -0.69 -12.56 23.95
C TYR A 87 -0.92 -11.45 24.99
N GLN A 88 -0.08 -10.42 24.99
CA GLN A 88 -0.25 -9.23 25.83
C GLN A 88 -1.24 -8.21 25.21
N ILE A 89 -1.63 -8.43 23.95
CA ILE A 89 -2.50 -7.53 23.19
C ILE A 89 -3.94 -7.67 23.71
N LYS A 90 -4.47 -6.59 24.31
CA LYS A 90 -5.81 -6.56 24.92
C LYS A 90 -6.97 -6.51 23.93
N LYS A 91 -6.74 -6.09 22.68
CA LYS A 91 -7.76 -6.01 21.61
C LYS A 91 -7.25 -6.73 20.37
N THR A 92 -7.88 -7.85 20.03
CA THR A 92 -7.50 -8.71 18.90
C THR A 92 -8.35 -8.46 17.65
N GLN A 93 -9.38 -7.60 17.76
CA GLN A 93 -10.27 -7.22 16.68
C GLN A 93 -10.52 -5.71 16.70
N PHE A 94 -10.41 -5.08 15.54
CA PHE A 94 -10.74 -3.67 15.34
C PHE A 94 -11.66 -3.55 14.13
N SER A 95 -12.82 -2.92 14.32
CA SER A 95 -13.69 -2.53 13.23
C SER A 95 -13.74 -1.00 13.16
N GLY A 96 -13.48 -0.45 11.98
CA GLY A 96 -13.50 1.00 11.77
C GLY A 96 -13.88 1.35 10.33
N GLU A 97 -14.35 2.57 10.15
CA GLU A 97 -14.59 3.16 8.83
C GLU A 97 -13.30 3.81 8.35
N ILE A 98 -12.88 3.45 7.13
CA ILE A 98 -11.66 3.97 6.53
C ILE A 98 -11.98 4.33 5.08
N ALA A 99 -11.64 5.56 4.69
CA ALA A 99 -11.74 5.98 3.30
C ALA A 99 -10.87 5.10 2.39
N PHE A 100 -11.40 4.68 1.25
CA PHE A 100 -10.68 3.81 0.30
C PHE A 100 -9.32 4.36 -0.13
N SER A 101 -9.18 5.69 -0.21
CA SER A 101 -7.91 6.36 -0.52
C SER A 101 -6.78 6.02 0.47
N ARG A 102 -7.10 5.81 1.76
CA ARG A 102 -6.11 5.46 2.80
C ARG A 102 -5.79 3.96 2.83
N LEU A 103 -6.67 3.11 2.32
CA LEU A 103 -6.44 1.65 2.22
C LEU A 103 -5.68 1.26 0.97
N ARG A 104 -5.73 2.09 -0.08
CA ARG A 104 -5.13 1.81 -1.38
C ARG A 104 -3.64 1.39 -1.28
N PRO A 105 -2.77 2.07 -0.51
CA PRO A 105 -1.36 1.68 -0.39
C PRO A 105 -1.16 0.32 0.30
N LEU A 106 -1.94 0.04 1.36
CA LEU A 106 -1.86 -1.22 2.11
C LEU A 106 -2.31 -2.42 1.26
N ILE A 107 -3.36 -2.24 0.46
CA ILE A 107 -3.88 -3.27 -0.45
C ILE A 107 -2.92 -3.49 -1.63
N TYR A 108 -2.43 -2.41 -2.24
CA TYR A 108 -1.47 -2.49 -3.35
C TYR A 108 -0.17 -3.19 -2.93
N ALA A 109 0.39 -2.84 -1.76
CA ALA A 109 1.59 -3.46 -1.22
C ALA A 109 1.40 -4.97 -0.96
N SER A 110 0.24 -5.37 -0.44
CA SER A 110 -0.11 -6.77 -0.17
C SER A 110 -0.34 -7.60 -1.44
N LEU A 111 -1.01 -7.04 -2.45
CA LEU A 111 -1.40 -7.77 -3.66
C LEU A 111 -0.28 -7.90 -4.70
N LEU A 112 0.69 -6.98 -4.73
CA LEU A 112 1.65 -6.90 -5.83
C LEU A 112 3.10 -7.21 -5.44
N SER A 113 3.41 -7.44 -4.15
CA SER A 113 4.80 -7.58 -3.66
C SER A 113 5.75 -6.45 -4.13
N LEU A 114 5.18 -5.30 -4.48
CA LEU A 114 5.94 -4.12 -4.84
C LEU A 114 6.35 -3.42 -3.54
N PRO A 115 7.58 -2.88 -3.45
CA PRO A 115 7.99 -2.11 -2.28
C PRO A 115 6.97 -1.00 -2.04
N ALA A 116 6.57 -0.82 -0.78
CA ALA A 116 5.71 0.28 -0.41
C ALA A 116 6.33 1.58 -0.96
N PRO A 117 5.56 2.44 -1.65
CA PRO A 117 6.09 3.67 -2.19
C PRO A 117 6.74 4.44 -1.04
N ASP A 118 7.97 4.89 -1.26
CA ASP A 118 8.75 5.60 -0.24
C ASP A 118 7.94 6.82 0.24
N PRO A 119 7.73 7.02 1.56
CA PRO A 119 7.12 8.23 2.09
C PRO A 119 7.78 9.52 1.57
N TYR A 120 9.07 9.49 1.24
CA TYR A 120 9.77 10.60 0.60
C TYR A 120 9.39 10.76 -0.89
N GLU A 121 9.18 9.67 -1.63
CA GLU A 121 8.64 9.75 -3.01
C GLU A 121 7.21 10.31 -3.04
N GLU A 122 6.35 9.97 -2.07
CA GLU A 122 5.00 10.53 -1.99
C GLU A 122 5.00 12.04 -1.67
N LEU A 123 5.96 12.49 -0.84
CA LEU A 123 6.16 13.91 -0.53
C LEU A 123 6.74 14.66 -1.74
N GLU A 124 7.75 14.11 -2.42
CA GLU A 124 8.33 14.69 -3.64
C GLU A 124 7.29 14.79 -4.76
N LYS A 125 6.43 13.77 -4.94
CA LYS A 125 5.32 13.82 -5.90
C LYS A 125 4.26 14.88 -5.58
N LYS A 126 4.15 15.34 -4.33
CA LYS A 126 3.25 16.43 -3.94
C LYS A 126 3.87 17.81 -4.08
N GLU A 127 5.18 17.95 -3.92
CA GLU A 127 5.87 19.25 -4.04
C GLU A 127 6.23 19.61 -5.49
N GLN A 128 6.61 18.63 -6.32
CA GLN A 128 6.96 18.83 -7.72
C GLN A 128 5.84 19.43 -8.61
N PRO A 129 4.54 19.07 -8.49
CA PRO A 129 3.51 19.60 -9.38
C PRO A 129 3.28 21.10 -9.17
N ALA A 130 3.39 21.63 -7.96
CA ALA A 130 3.15 23.06 -7.72
C ALA A 130 4.23 23.94 -8.36
N GLU A 131 5.50 23.55 -8.21
CA GLU A 131 6.65 24.22 -8.85
C GLU A 131 6.52 24.13 -10.38
N LEU A 132 6.28 22.93 -10.92
CA LEU A 132 6.14 22.69 -12.35
C LEU A 132 4.97 23.50 -12.95
N LYS A 133 3.79 23.49 -12.31
CA LYS A 133 2.62 24.29 -12.73
C LYS A 133 2.93 25.78 -12.75
N ARG A 134 3.68 26.30 -11.78
CA ARG A 134 4.11 27.72 -11.75
C ARG A 134 5.08 28.06 -12.88
N VAL A 135 6.00 27.16 -13.22
CA VAL A 135 6.96 27.37 -14.32
C VAL A 135 6.23 27.35 -15.66
N LEU A 136 5.37 26.35 -15.88
CA LEU A 136 4.62 26.18 -17.11
C LEU A 136 3.69 27.38 -17.38
N THR A 137 2.96 27.85 -16.36
CA THR A 137 2.03 28.99 -16.49
C THR A 137 2.74 30.32 -16.76
N LYS A 138 3.97 30.52 -16.26
CA LYS A 138 4.77 31.71 -16.59
C LYS A 138 5.40 31.66 -17.99
N ALA A 139 5.67 30.47 -18.50
CA ALA A 139 6.44 30.25 -19.73
C ALA A 139 5.59 30.16 -21.01
N LEU A 140 4.37 29.65 -20.87
CA LEU A 140 3.55 29.20 -21.99
C LEU A 140 2.25 29.99 -22.04
N SER A 141 1.76 30.22 -23.26
CA SER A 141 0.40 30.72 -23.45
C SER A 141 -0.64 29.67 -23.05
N SER A 142 -1.86 30.09 -22.73
CA SER A 142 -2.94 29.19 -22.30
C SER A 142 -3.21 28.05 -23.30
N LYS A 143 -3.04 28.31 -24.60
CA LYS A 143 -3.18 27.29 -25.67
C LYS A 143 -2.04 26.29 -25.69
N GLU A 144 -0.80 26.77 -25.57
CA GLU A 144 0.39 25.90 -25.52
C GLU A 144 0.35 25.02 -24.27
N LEU A 145 -0.01 25.63 -23.14
CA LEU A 145 -0.16 24.98 -21.85
C LEU A 145 -1.21 23.87 -21.94
N LEU A 146 -2.43 24.17 -22.39
CA LEU A 146 -3.51 23.19 -22.50
C LEU A 146 -3.14 22.00 -23.42
N VAL A 147 -2.45 22.25 -24.55
CA VAL A 147 -1.92 21.19 -25.41
C VAL A 147 -0.90 20.32 -24.65
N LEU A 148 0.00 20.90 -23.85
CA LEU A 148 0.92 20.08 -23.03
C LEU A 148 0.16 19.30 -21.94
N TYR A 149 -0.83 19.90 -21.29
CA TYR A 149 -1.60 19.23 -20.25
C TYR A 149 -2.30 17.97 -20.78
N MET A 150 -2.96 18.10 -21.93
CA MET A 150 -3.65 17.00 -22.60
C MET A 150 -2.68 15.95 -23.16
N ARG A 151 -1.54 16.37 -23.73
CA ARG A 151 -0.57 15.44 -24.34
C ARG A 151 0.20 14.59 -23.33
N TRP A 152 0.50 15.13 -22.15
CA TRP A 152 1.34 14.48 -21.14
C TRP A 152 0.60 14.12 -19.85
N GLY A 153 -0.71 14.39 -19.76
CA GLY A 153 -1.51 14.03 -18.58
C GLY A 153 -1.12 14.81 -17.32
N LEU A 154 -0.70 16.07 -17.45
CA LEU A 154 -0.13 16.86 -16.34
C LEU A 154 -1.16 17.32 -15.29
N ASN A 155 -2.43 16.90 -15.41
CA ASN A 155 -3.51 17.22 -14.48
C ASN A 155 -4.32 15.99 -14.07
N ASP A 156 -3.64 14.84 -13.92
CA ASP A 156 -4.25 13.54 -13.56
C ASP A 156 -5.24 12.99 -14.61
N GLU A 157 -5.13 13.47 -15.84
CA GLU A 157 -5.86 12.97 -17.01
C GLU A 157 -4.97 12.01 -17.83
N GLU A 158 -5.56 11.06 -18.56
CA GLU A 158 -4.79 10.18 -19.43
C GLU A 158 -4.16 10.97 -20.59
N PRO A 159 -2.89 10.68 -20.95
CA PRO A 159 -2.22 11.38 -22.04
C PRO A 159 -2.88 11.09 -23.38
N LEU A 160 -3.26 12.14 -24.10
CA LEU A 160 -3.92 12.06 -25.40
C LEU A 160 -2.92 12.09 -26.57
N THR A 161 -3.28 11.42 -27.65
CA THR A 161 -2.52 11.46 -28.91
C THR A 161 -2.71 12.80 -29.64
N LEU A 162 -1.78 13.16 -30.55
CA LEU A 162 -1.90 14.37 -31.38
C LEU A 162 -3.23 14.44 -32.16
N LYS A 163 -3.79 13.27 -32.52
CA LYS A 163 -5.06 13.14 -33.23
C LYS A 163 -6.25 13.46 -32.33
N GLU A 164 -6.24 12.97 -31.10
CA GLU A 164 -7.29 13.22 -30.11
C GLU A 164 -7.29 14.69 -29.68
N VAL A 165 -6.10 15.24 -29.37
CA VAL A 165 -5.96 16.66 -29.05
C VAL A 165 -6.36 17.53 -30.24
N GLY A 166 -5.98 17.16 -31.47
CA GLY A 166 -6.40 17.87 -32.67
C GLY A 166 -7.92 17.92 -32.82
N LYS A 167 -8.60 16.80 -32.54
CA LYS A 167 -10.06 16.70 -32.57
C LYS A 167 -10.71 17.63 -31.53
N GLU A 168 -10.16 17.70 -30.33
CA GLU A 168 -10.68 18.52 -29.24
C GLU A 168 -10.51 20.03 -29.47
N PHE A 169 -9.41 20.43 -30.10
CA PHE A 169 -9.15 21.82 -30.48
C PHE A 169 -9.74 22.22 -31.84
N GLY A 170 -10.33 21.28 -32.59
CA GLY A 170 -10.84 21.52 -33.95
C GLY A 170 -9.74 21.88 -34.95
N VAL A 171 -8.53 21.33 -34.78
CA VAL A 171 -7.35 21.61 -35.61
C VAL A 171 -6.67 20.33 -36.10
N THR A 172 -5.81 20.45 -37.11
CA THR A 172 -5.08 19.30 -37.65
C THR A 172 -4.00 18.78 -36.68
N CYS A 173 -3.64 17.49 -36.81
CA CYS A 173 -2.55 16.89 -36.02
C CYS A 173 -1.23 17.67 -36.16
N GLU A 174 -0.92 18.15 -37.37
CA GLU A 174 0.29 18.92 -37.63
C GLU A 174 0.26 20.28 -36.91
N ARG A 175 -0.93 20.89 -36.77
CA ARG A 175 -1.06 22.12 -36.00
C ARG A 175 -0.77 21.90 -34.52
N ILE A 176 -1.23 20.79 -33.93
CA ILE A 176 -0.89 20.41 -32.55
C ILE A 176 0.61 20.15 -32.42
N ARG A 177 1.22 19.42 -33.37
CA ARG A 177 2.67 19.16 -33.38
C ARG A 177 3.50 20.44 -33.40
N GLN A 178 3.08 21.44 -34.16
CA GLN A 178 3.73 22.77 -34.20
C GLN A 178 3.62 23.50 -32.86
N ILE A 179 2.44 23.47 -32.22
CA ILE A 179 2.21 24.09 -30.90
C ILE A 179 3.08 23.41 -29.84
N GLU A 180 3.15 22.08 -29.87
CA GLU A 180 3.98 21.25 -28.99
C GLU A 180 5.47 21.60 -29.15
N ALA A 181 5.98 21.61 -30.38
CA ALA A 181 7.37 21.95 -30.66
C ALA A 181 7.74 23.37 -30.21
N LYS A 182 6.82 24.34 -30.40
CA LYS A 182 7.00 25.72 -29.95
C LYS A 182 7.04 25.83 -28.43
N ALA A 183 6.15 25.13 -27.73
CA ALA A 183 6.10 25.08 -26.29
C ALA A 183 7.37 24.45 -25.69
N LEU A 184 7.80 23.30 -26.22
CA LEU A 184 9.03 22.62 -25.78
C LEU A 184 10.27 23.47 -26.00
N LYS A 185 10.35 24.23 -27.11
CA LYS A 185 11.44 25.16 -27.37
C LYS A 185 11.53 26.26 -26.31
N LYS A 186 10.39 26.82 -25.89
CA LYS A 186 10.33 27.82 -24.81
C LYS A 186 10.78 27.25 -23.47
N LEU A 187 10.35 26.03 -23.14
CA LEU A 187 10.74 25.36 -21.89
C LEU A 187 12.24 25.10 -21.83
N ARG A 188 12.85 24.62 -22.92
CA ARG A 188 14.31 24.40 -23.01
C ARG A 188 15.11 25.67 -22.70
N HIS A 189 14.69 26.82 -23.22
CA HIS A 189 15.37 28.09 -22.95
C HIS A 189 15.31 28.50 -21.47
N ILE A 190 14.20 28.22 -20.78
CA ILE A 190 14.02 28.56 -19.37
C ILE A 190 14.88 27.65 -18.48
N THR A 191 14.92 26.35 -18.77
CA THR A 191 15.75 25.39 -18.02
C THR A 191 17.23 25.73 -18.13
N ASN A 192 17.70 26.06 -19.35
CA ASN A 192 19.09 26.49 -19.57
C ASN A 192 19.40 27.80 -18.85
N LYS A 193 18.50 28.80 -18.90
CA LYS A 193 18.70 30.08 -18.21
C LYS A 193 18.79 29.90 -16.69
N ARG A 194 17.91 29.07 -16.11
CA ARG A 194 17.93 28.75 -14.66
C ARG A 194 19.16 27.96 -14.24
N GLN A 195 19.65 27.05 -15.08
CA GLN A 195 20.91 26.35 -14.82
C GLN A 195 22.09 27.32 -14.81
N ILE A 196 22.13 28.27 -15.75
CA ILE A 196 23.17 29.31 -15.80
C ILE A 196 23.08 30.23 -14.58
N GLU A 197 21.89 30.71 -14.21
CA GLU A 197 21.69 31.55 -13.01
C GLU A 197 22.14 30.83 -11.73
N ARG A 198 21.81 29.54 -11.57
CA ARG A 198 22.28 28.72 -10.43
C ARG A 198 23.79 28.52 -10.36
N ILE A 199 24.47 28.49 -11.51
CA ILE A 199 25.92 28.26 -11.57
C ILE A 199 26.69 29.57 -11.31
N TYR A 200 26.16 30.70 -11.75
CA TYR A 200 26.86 32.00 -11.68
C TYR A 200 26.42 32.89 -10.51
N PHE A 201 25.26 32.63 -9.90
CA PHE A 201 24.73 33.38 -8.75
C PHE A 201 24.24 32.40 -7.67
N PRO A 202 25.14 31.88 -6.82
CA PRO A 202 24.81 30.99 -5.72
C PRO A 202 24.06 31.68 -4.57
#